data_AF-A0A261GK30-F1
#
_entry.id   AF-A0A261GK30-F1
#
_cell.length_a   1.000
_cell.length_b   1.000
_cell.length_c   1.000
_cell.angle_alpha   90.00
_cell.angle_beta   90.00
_cell.angle_gamma   90.00
#
_symmetry.space_group_name_H-M   'P 1'
#
loop_
_entity.id
_entity.type
_entity.pdbx_description
1 polymer ?
#
loop_
_entity_poly.entity_id
_entity_poly.type
_entity_poly.pdbx_seq_one_letter_code
_entity_poly.pdbx_strand_id
1 'polypeptide(L)'
;MDSQISPIAGLGEPEAFLRVYIANRPPLSPYDQLDHLRVLESGEIADIVAKTGNHWRKIFNLYAKLAFFLDSLAAKSKVGQLPDNGQIGSGQNRRSQDSTWQNYRDHTLLQRGSGQALLFSAPVLSTHAVHIIMGKQHAQSLSVMTWFDDWEIINPDFSVSRQGRMVLCPYFDYRQLSNQKLDLLVQLVTSL
;
A
#
# COMPACT_ATOMS: atom_id res chain seq x y z
N MET A 1 9.54 -2.33 -32.04
CA MET A 1 9.27 -1.08 -31.30
C MET A 1 9.59 -1.40 -29.87
N ASP A 2 10.72 -0.92 -29.38
CA ASP A 2 11.15 -1.17 -28.01
C ASP A 2 10.06 -0.65 -27.07
N SER A 3 9.42 -1.57 -26.36
CA SER A 3 8.55 -1.23 -25.24
C SER A 3 9.45 -0.58 -24.19
N GLN A 4 9.56 0.74 -24.23
CA GLN A 4 10.12 1.51 -23.13
C GLN A 4 9.30 1.15 -21.90
N ILE A 5 9.86 0.31 -21.04
CA ILE A 5 9.32 0.06 -19.72
C ILE A 5 9.42 1.40 -19.01
N SER A 6 8.29 2.09 -18.85
CA SER A 6 8.25 3.32 -18.07
C SER A 6 8.84 3.03 -16.70
N PRO A 7 9.81 3.84 -16.23
CA PRO A 7 10.45 3.59 -14.96
C PRO A 7 9.42 3.63 -13.83
N ILE A 8 9.62 2.76 -12.85
CA ILE A 8 8.77 2.72 -11.66
C ILE A 8 8.99 4.02 -10.89
N ALA A 9 7.92 4.81 -10.75
CA ALA A 9 7.94 6.10 -10.07
C ALA A 9 7.00 6.08 -8.88
N GLY A 10 7.46 6.56 -7.73
CA GLY A 10 6.65 6.53 -6.51
C GLY A 10 7.43 6.68 -5.22
N LEU A 11 6.72 6.49 -4.12
CA LEU A 11 7.27 6.53 -2.77
C LEU A 11 7.36 5.11 -2.21
N GLY A 12 8.38 4.81 -1.40
CA GLY A 12 8.54 3.51 -0.73
C GLY A 12 9.62 2.62 -1.34
N GLU A 13 9.47 1.30 -1.11
CA GLU A 13 10.51 0.30 -1.36
C GLU A 13 10.37 -0.41 -2.72
N PRO A 14 11.48 -0.63 -3.48
CA PRO A 14 11.41 -1.28 -4.80
C PRO A 14 10.81 -2.69 -4.75
N GLU A 15 11.21 -3.45 -3.73
CA GLU A 15 10.75 -4.82 -3.50
C GLU A 15 9.56 -4.88 -2.53
N ALA A 16 8.72 -3.84 -2.54
CA ALA A 16 7.51 -3.80 -1.71
C ALA A 16 6.55 -4.97 -2.03
N PHE A 17 6.14 -5.68 -0.97
CA PHE A 17 5.11 -6.71 -1.06
C PHE A 17 3.71 -6.12 -1.20
N LEU A 18 3.51 -4.88 -0.74
CA LEU A 18 2.25 -4.15 -0.86
C LEU A 18 2.45 -2.94 -1.76
N ARG A 19 1.92 -3.02 -2.99
CA ARG A 19 2.04 -1.97 -4.01
C ARG A 19 0.69 -1.32 -4.25
N VAL A 20 0.57 -0.04 -3.91
CA VAL A 20 -0.65 0.74 -4.11
C VAL A 20 -0.43 1.74 -5.24
N TYR A 21 -1.33 1.78 -6.23
CA TYR A 21 -1.22 2.59 -7.44
C TYR A 21 -2.22 3.73 -7.41
N ILE A 22 -1.74 4.95 -7.67
CA ILE A 22 -2.49 6.21 -7.59
C ILE A 22 -2.25 7.08 -8.83
N ALA A 23 -3.32 7.69 -9.34
CA ALA A 23 -3.21 8.64 -10.46
C ALA A 23 -2.53 9.97 -10.07
N ASN A 24 -2.66 10.38 -8.81
CA ASN A 24 -2.22 11.68 -8.31
C ASN A 24 -0.83 11.61 -7.66
N ARG A 25 -0.04 12.67 -7.87
CA ARG A 25 1.26 12.90 -7.22
C ARG A 25 1.15 14.02 -6.19
N PRO A 26 1.99 14.05 -5.13
CA PRO A 26 2.06 15.22 -4.27
C PRO A 26 2.49 16.42 -5.13
N PRO A 27 1.73 17.53 -5.17
CA PRO A 27 2.03 18.68 -6.02
C PRO A 27 3.12 19.56 -5.39
N LEU A 28 4.26 18.94 -5.06
CA LEU A 28 5.41 19.57 -4.45
C LEU A 28 6.67 18.99 -5.09
N SER A 29 7.66 19.83 -5.37
CA SER A 29 9.02 19.34 -5.62
C SER A 29 9.55 18.67 -4.35
N PRO A 30 10.18 17.47 -4.44
CA PRO A 30 10.58 16.76 -5.66
C PRO A 30 9.60 15.69 -6.17
N TYR A 31 8.39 15.57 -5.59
CA TYR A 31 7.48 14.45 -5.84
C TYR A 31 6.67 14.54 -7.14
N ASP A 32 6.36 15.76 -7.58
CA ASP A 32 5.55 16.02 -8.78
C ASP A 32 6.23 15.53 -10.07
N GLN A 33 7.56 15.60 -10.13
CA GLN A 33 8.39 15.15 -11.25
C GLN A 33 9.13 13.84 -10.99
N LEU A 34 8.84 13.14 -9.90
CA LEU A 34 9.57 11.94 -9.51
C LEU A 34 9.46 10.84 -10.57
N ASP A 35 10.60 10.37 -11.08
CA ASP A 35 10.69 9.37 -12.16
C ASP A 35 11.27 8.02 -11.68
N HIS A 36 11.61 7.93 -10.40
CA HIS A 36 12.15 6.75 -9.74
C HIS A 36 11.39 6.47 -8.43
N LEU A 37 11.67 5.31 -7.83
CA LEU A 37 11.15 5.01 -6.50
C LEU A 37 12.07 5.58 -5.43
N ARG A 38 11.49 6.26 -4.44
CA ARG A 38 12.23 6.83 -3.31
C ARG A 38 11.53 6.51 -1.99
N VAL A 39 12.28 6.00 -1.02
CA VAL A 39 11.81 5.88 0.35
C VAL A 39 11.63 7.26 0.98
N LEU A 40 10.63 7.39 1.86
CA LEU A 40 10.46 8.57 2.68
C LEU A 40 11.34 8.49 3.93
N GLU A 41 11.79 9.64 4.40
CA GLU A 41 12.45 9.83 5.68
C GLU A 41 11.44 10.19 6.77
N SER A 42 11.84 9.99 8.03
CA SER A 42 11.02 10.36 9.19
C SER A 42 10.63 11.85 9.14
N GLY A 43 9.32 12.12 9.23
CA GLY A 43 8.76 13.47 9.15
C GLY A 43 8.37 13.93 7.73
N GLU A 44 8.80 13.26 6.65
CA GLU A 44 8.43 13.67 5.28
C GLU A 44 6.92 13.55 5.03
N ILE A 45 6.25 12.53 5.56
CA ILE A 45 4.78 12.43 5.48
C ILE A 45 4.10 13.64 6.14
N ALA A 46 4.58 14.06 7.31
CA ALA A 46 4.03 15.22 8.02
C ALA A 46 4.25 16.52 7.22
N ASP A 47 5.43 16.68 6.62
CA ASP A 47 5.76 17.83 5.77
C ASP A 47 4.89 17.88 4.50
N ILE A 48 4.73 16.74 3.80
CA ILE A 48 3.83 16.64 2.64
C ILE A 48 2.40 17.03 3.05
N VAL A 49 1.91 16.50 4.17
CA VAL A 49 0.56 16.81 4.66
C VAL A 49 0.40 18.29 5.01
N ALA A 50 1.40 18.89 5.67
CA ALA A 50 1.37 20.31 6.03
C ALA A 50 1.30 21.20 4.78
N LYS A 51 2.01 20.83 3.71
CA LYS A 51 2.12 21.61 2.47
C LYS A 51 1.02 21.33 1.44
N THR A 52 0.38 20.16 1.46
CA THR A 52 -0.65 19.76 0.47
C THR A 52 -2.06 19.63 1.06
N GLY A 53 -2.18 19.63 2.39
CA GLY A 53 -3.45 19.68 3.11
C GLY A 53 -4.24 18.38 3.13
N ASN A 54 -5.57 18.53 3.15
CA ASN A 54 -6.51 17.48 3.54
C ASN A 54 -6.50 16.25 2.62
N HIS A 55 -6.14 16.40 1.35
CA HIS A 55 -6.17 15.30 0.38
C HIS A 55 -5.13 14.23 0.72
N TRP A 56 -3.85 14.58 0.79
CA TRP A 56 -2.76 13.64 1.08
C TRP A 56 -2.81 13.08 2.50
N ARG A 57 -3.31 13.86 3.47
CA ARG A 57 -3.55 13.37 4.82
C ARG A 57 -4.48 12.15 4.84
N LYS A 58 -5.54 12.16 4.03
CA LYS A 58 -6.49 11.03 3.94
C LYS A 58 -5.82 9.80 3.35
N ILE A 59 -5.05 9.98 2.27
CA ILE A 59 -4.33 8.91 1.58
C ILE A 59 -3.37 8.22 2.54
N PHE A 60 -2.47 8.97 3.18
CA PHE A 60 -1.49 8.39 4.11
C PHE A 60 -2.16 7.75 5.33
N ASN A 61 -3.24 8.33 5.86
CA ASN A 61 -3.94 7.73 6.99
C ASN A 61 -4.61 6.39 6.64
N LEU A 62 -5.29 6.30 5.50
CA LEU A 62 -5.94 5.05 5.08
C LEU A 62 -4.91 4.00 4.69
N TYR A 63 -3.82 4.39 4.03
CA TYR A 63 -2.72 3.48 3.73
C TYR A 63 -2.06 2.98 5.03
N ALA A 64 -1.75 3.86 5.98
CA ALA A 64 -1.18 3.45 7.27
C ALA A 64 -2.08 2.45 8.01
N LYS A 65 -3.40 2.69 8.04
CA LYS A 65 -4.34 1.73 8.65
C LYS A 65 -4.33 0.38 7.94
N LEU A 66 -4.38 0.37 6.61
CA LEU A 66 -4.33 -0.85 5.81
C LEU A 66 -3.06 -1.66 6.12
N ALA A 67 -1.89 -1.03 5.99
CA ALA A 67 -0.59 -1.68 6.19
C ALA A 67 -0.42 -2.15 7.65
N PHE A 68 -0.78 -1.30 8.62
CA PHE A 68 -0.74 -1.63 10.04
C PHE A 68 -1.60 -2.86 10.38
N PHE A 69 -2.82 -2.96 9.84
CA PHE A 69 -3.69 -4.11 10.08
C PHE A 69 -3.15 -5.38 9.43
N LEU A 70 -2.61 -5.31 8.22
CA LEU A 70 -1.98 -6.44 7.54
C LEU A 70 -0.77 -6.98 8.33
N ASP A 71 0.12 -6.09 8.77
CA ASP A 71 1.28 -6.47 9.58
C ASP A 71 0.86 -7.08 10.93
N SER A 72 -0.17 -6.52 11.56
CA SER A 72 -0.73 -7.05 12.80
C SER A 72 -1.31 -8.46 12.64
N LEU A 73 -1.96 -8.75 11.50
CA LEU A 73 -2.46 -10.08 11.18
C LEU A 73 -1.31 -11.06 10.94
N ALA A 74 -0.32 -10.66 10.13
CA ALA A 74 0.85 -11.49 9.86
C ALA A 74 1.65 -11.83 11.13
N ALA A 75 1.76 -10.90 12.08
CA ALA A 75 2.39 -11.13 13.37
C ALA A 75 1.63 -12.14 14.24
N LYS A 76 0.29 -12.05 14.31
CA LYS A 76 -0.56 -12.98 15.07
C LYS A 76 -0.45 -14.41 14.53
N SER A 77 -0.40 -14.58 13.21
CA SER A 77 -0.25 -15.90 12.58
C SER A 77 1.09 -16.58 12.92
N LYS A 78 2.15 -15.80 13.16
CA LYS A 78 3.47 -16.33 13.56
C LYS A 78 3.55 -16.73 15.03
N VAL A 79 2.81 -16.03 15.92
CA VAL A 79 2.80 -16.34 17.36
C VAL A 79 2.12 -17.69 17.65
N GLY A 80 1.20 -18.15 16.81
CA GLY A 80 0.58 -19.47 16.91
C GLY A 80 1.44 -20.66 16.45
N GLN A 81 2.69 -20.43 15.98
CA GLN A 81 3.57 -21.46 15.42
C GLN A 81 4.92 -21.59 16.15
N LEU A 82 5.08 -21.03 17.35
CA LEU A 82 6.30 -21.26 18.14
C LEU A 82 6.22 -22.60 18.87
N PRO A 83 7.23 -23.49 18.74
CA PRO A 83 7.39 -24.61 19.66
C PRO A 83 7.76 -24.05 21.04
N ASP A 84 7.10 -24.60 22.06
CA ASP A 84 7.41 -24.40 23.48
C ASP A 84 8.87 -24.80 23.74
N ASN A 85 9.78 -23.84 23.72
CA ASN A 85 11.08 -23.96 24.36
C ASN A 85 11.69 -22.58 24.56
N GLY A 86 11.60 -22.10 25.80
CA GLY A 86 12.15 -20.83 26.24
C GLY A 86 13.66 -20.76 26.04
N GLN A 87 14.09 -19.87 25.13
CA GLN A 87 15.35 -19.14 25.26
C GLN A 87 15.15 -17.70 24.81
N ILE A 88 15.44 -16.78 25.73
CA ILE A 88 15.35 -15.34 25.55
C ILE A 88 16.63 -14.90 24.81
N GLY A 89 16.56 -14.89 23.47
CA GLY A 89 17.55 -14.22 22.64
C GLY A 89 17.27 -12.72 22.60
N SER A 90 18.25 -11.92 23.00
CA SER A 90 18.28 -10.44 22.98
C SER A 90 18.33 -9.87 21.55
N GLY A 91 17.39 -10.28 20.70
CA GLY A 91 17.08 -9.62 19.43
C GLY A 91 16.10 -8.48 19.70
N GLN A 92 16.60 -7.25 19.62
CA GLN A 92 15.88 -6.02 19.91
C GLN A 92 14.44 -6.00 19.38
N ASN A 93 13.48 -5.89 20.31
CA ASN A 93 12.09 -5.56 20.04
C ASN A 93 11.99 -4.18 19.36
N ARG A 94 12.07 -4.12 18.03
CA ARG A 94 11.51 -2.98 17.25
C ARG A 94 9.97 -2.91 17.35
N ARG A 95 9.35 -3.87 18.06
CA ARG A 95 7.90 -4.18 18.03
C ARG A 95 7.01 -3.27 18.89
N SER A 96 7.55 -2.29 19.63
CA SER A 96 6.75 -1.48 20.57
C SER A 96 6.53 -0.02 20.16
N GLN A 97 7.13 0.48 19.07
CA GLN A 97 6.94 1.88 18.66
C GLN A 97 5.65 2.09 17.84
N ASP A 98 5.22 1.10 17.06
CA ASP A 98 4.01 1.19 16.23
C ASP A 98 2.78 0.58 16.91
N SER A 99 2.46 1.00 18.13
CA SER A 99 1.26 0.51 18.84
C SER A 99 -0.06 1.01 18.21
N THR A 100 0.02 1.94 17.26
CA THR A 100 -1.11 2.54 16.58
C THR A 100 -0.80 2.76 15.10
N TRP A 101 -1.83 2.82 14.26
CA TRP A 101 -1.66 3.15 12.85
C TRP A 101 -1.08 4.56 12.64
N GLN A 102 -1.24 5.47 13.61
CA GLN A 102 -0.64 6.81 13.56
C GLN A 102 0.88 6.74 13.68
N ASN A 103 1.41 5.99 14.66
CA ASN A 103 2.85 5.79 14.80
C ASN A 103 3.40 5.06 13.56
N TYR A 104 2.69 4.03 13.09
CA TYR A 104 3.04 3.34 11.85
C TYR A 104 3.14 4.30 10.66
N ARG A 105 2.19 5.23 10.52
CA ARG A 105 2.22 6.27 9.48
C ARG A 105 3.49 7.11 9.57
N ASP A 106 3.82 7.56 10.78
CA ASP A 106 4.86 8.58 10.99
C ASP A 106 6.28 7.99 10.98
N HIS A 107 6.43 6.70 11.29
CA HIS A 107 7.73 6.06 11.51
C HIS A 107 8.03 4.86 10.59
N THR A 108 7.02 4.30 9.90
CA THR A 108 7.18 3.07 9.12
C THR A 108 6.70 3.22 7.69
N LEU A 109 5.48 3.73 7.47
CA LEU A 109 4.84 3.76 6.15
C LEU A 109 5.73 4.41 5.08
N LEU A 110 6.00 3.67 3.99
CA LEU A 110 6.80 4.10 2.83
C LEU A 110 8.25 4.50 3.15
N GLN A 111 8.74 4.18 4.35
CA GLN A 111 10.13 4.35 4.75
C GLN A 111 10.94 3.08 4.46
N ARG A 112 12.24 3.13 4.72
CA ARG A 112 13.14 1.99 4.51
C ARG A 112 12.72 0.79 5.37
N GLY A 113 12.64 -0.39 4.76
CA GLY A 113 12.26 -1.65 5.39
C GLY A 113 10.77 -1.81 5.66
N SER A 114 9.94 -0.88 5.17
CA SER A 114 8.49 -0.91 5.38
C SER A 114 7.82 -2.03 4.59
N GLY A 115 8.30 -2.31 3.37
CA GLY A 115 7.70 -3.28 2.46
C GLY A 115 6.48 -2.73 1.71
N GLN A 116 6.26 -1.41 1.75
CA GLN A 116 5.20 -0.72 1.01
C GLN A 116 5.75 0.16 -0.10
N ALA A 117 4.97 0.30 -1.17
CA ALA A 117 5.16 1.32 -2.19
C ALA A 117 3.84 2.00 -2.57
N LEU A 118 3.90 3.31 -2.79
CA LEU A 118 2.85 4.14 -3.38
C LEU A 118 3.31 4.61 -4.75
N LEU A 119 2.73 4.06 -5.80
CA LEU A 119 3.22 4.13 -7.17
C LEU A 119 2.40 5.11 -8.00
N PHE A 120 3.11 6.01 -8.67
CA PHE A 120 2.59 7.03 -9.59
C PHE A 120 2.67 6.59 -11.06
N SER A 121 3.33 5.46 -11.33
CA SER A 121 3.45 4.82 -12.64
C SER A 121 2.42 3.69 -12.78
N ALA A 122 2.25 3.20 -14.01
CA ALA A 122 1.43 2.01 -14.28
C ALA A 122 1.98 0.78 -13.52
N PRO A 123 1.14 -0.23 -13.22
CA PRO A 123 1.59 -1.43 -12.54
C PRO A 123 2.63 -2.23 -13.31
N VAL A 124 3.79 -2.41 -12.67
CA VAL A 124 4.75 -3.46 -12.99
C VAL A 124 4.44 -4.64 -12.08
N LEU A 125 3.89 -5.70 -12.65
CA LEU A 125 3.42 -6.87 -11.93
C LEU A 125 4.58 -7.66 -11.31
N SER A 126 4.36 -8.19 -10.11
CA SER A 126 5.27 -9.10 -9.43
C SER A 126 4.46 -10.20 -8.76
N THR A 127 4.86 -11.45 -8.95
CA THR A 127 4.23 -12.60 -8.30
C THR A 127 4.41 -12.61 -6.78
N HIS A 128 5.34 -11.81 -6.26
CA HIS A 128 5.64 -11.69 -4.83
C HIS A 128 4.94 -10.48 -4.17
N ALA A 129 4.22 -9.68 -4.95
CA ALA A 129 3.52 -8.51 -4.46
C ALA A 129 1.99 -8.71 -4.54
N VAL A 130 1.28 -7.93 -3.72
CA VAL A 130 -0.14 -7.64 -3.90
C VAL A 130 -0.25 -6.24 -4.48
N HIS A 131 -1.10 -6.10 -5.49
CA HIS A 131 -1.31 -4.87 -6.25
C HIS A 131 -2.68 -4.28 -5.91
N ILE A 132 -2.73 -3.01 -5.50
CA ILE A 132 -3.98 -2.31 -5.19
C ILE A 132 -4.12 -1.11 -6.12
N ILE A 133 -5.11 -1.11 -7.00
CA ILE A 133 -5.40 0.05 -7.85
C ILE A 133 -6.46 0.91 -7.17
N MET A 134 -6.08 2.11 -6.72
CA MET A 134 -7.02 2.99 -6.03
C MET A 134 -7.82 3.83 -7.04
N GLY A 135 -9.14 3.77 -6.93
CA GLY A 135 -10.07 4.60 -7.70
C GLY A 135 -10.44 4.00 -9.07
N LYS A 136 -11.75 3.88 -9.30
CA LYS A 136 -12.32 3.31 -10.53
C LYS A 136 -11.84 4.00 -11.81
N GLN A 137 -11.76 5.33 -11.80
CA GLN A 137 -11.28 6.10 -12.97
C GLN A 137 -9.83 5.78 -13.33
N HIS A 138 -8.97 5.57 -12.33
CA HIS A 138 -7.57 5.21 -12.56
C HIS A 138 -7.44 3.78 -13.10
N ALA A 139 -8.21 2.83 -12.53
CA ALA A 139 -8.29 1.48 -13.05
C ALA A 139 -8.76 1.46 -14.52
N GLN A 140 -9.77 2.27 -14.86
CA GLN A 140 -10.25 2.44 -16.24
C GLN A 140 -9.18 3.04 -17.16
N SER A 141 -8.48 4.09 -16.74
CA SER A 141 -7.42 4.71 -17.56
C SER A 141 -6.27 3.75 -17.88
N LEU A 142 -6.01 2.79 -16.98
CA LEU A 142 -5.00 1.75 -17.16
C LEU A 142 -5.54 0.50 -17.89
N SER A 143 -6.85 0.40 -18.08
CA SER A 143 -7.53 -0.79 -18.62
C SER A 143 -7.17 -2.10 -17.89
N VAL A 144 -6.89 -2.04 -16.58
CA VAL A 144 -6.45 -3.22 -15.79
C VAL A 144 -7.45 -4.37 -15.78
N MET A 145 -8.74 -4.07 -15.98
CA MET A 145 -9.77 -5.12 -16.06
C MET A 145 -9.64 -6.02 -17.29
N THR A 146 -8.84 -5.64 -18.29
CA THR A 146 -8.56 -6.49 -19.46
C THR A 146 -7.27 -7.29 -19.32
N TRP A 147 -6.55 -7.17 -18.19
CA TRP A 147 -5.25 -7.80 -18.00
C TRP A 147 -5.34 -9.27 -17.59
N PHE A 148 -6.46 -9.65 -16.98
CA PHE A 148 -6.72 -11.00 -16.47
C PHE A 148 -8.17 -11.38 -16.76
N ASP A 149 -8.43 -12.68 -16.94
CA ASP A 149 -9.77 -13.20 -17.21
C ASP A 149 -10.52 -13.60 -15.93
N ASP A 150 -9.86 -13.56 -14.77
CA ASP A 150 -10.35 -14.08 -13.49
C ASP A 150 -10.91 -13.01 -12.55
N TRP A 151 -11.28 -11.84 -13.07
CA TRP A 151 -11.83 -10.76 -12.26
C TRP A 151 -13.15 -11.16 -11.60
N GLU A 152 -13.13 -11.25 -10.27
CA GLU A 152 -14.31 -11.42 -9.43
C GLU A 152 -14.83 -10.05 -8.99
N ILE A 153 -16.08 -9.73 -9.32
CA ILE A 153 -16.76 -8.52 -8.86
C ILE A 153 -17.37 -8.80 -7.49
N ILE A 154 -16.72 -8.30 -6.44
CA ILE A 154 -17.17 -8.49 -5.05
C ILE A 154 -18.41 -7.64 -4.76
N ASN A 155 -18.40 -6.38 -5.20
CA ASN A 155 -19.50 -5.42 -5.11
C ASN A 155 -19.20 -4.23 -6.05
N PRO A 156 -20.06 -3.18 -6.12
CA PRO A 156 -19.81 -2.04 -7.01
C PRO A 156 -18.51 -1.27 -6.77
N ASP A 157 -17.89 -1.41 -5.59
CA ASP A 157 -16.69 -0.71 -5.16
C ASP A 157 -15.41 -1.56 -5.30
N PHE A 158 -15.53 -2.89 -5.28
CA PHE A 158 -14.40 -3.82 -5.21
C PHE A 158 -14.45 -4.91 -6.28
N SER A 159 -13.29 -5.17 -6.87
CA SER A 159 -13.06 -6.35 -7.71
C SER A 159 -11.67 -6.91 -7.42
N VAL A 160 -11.50 -8.22 -7.58
CA VAL A 160 -10.25 -8.91 -7.29
C VAL A 160 -9.87 -9.87 -8.41
N SER A 161 -8.58 -9.96 -8.71
CA SER A 161 -7.99 -10.98 -9.58
C SER A 161 -6.95 -11.75 -8.76
N ARG A 162 -7.07 -13.08 -8.73
CA ARG A 162 -6.13 -13.96 -8.00
C ARG A 162 -4.89 -14.23 -8.84
N GLN A 163 -5.06 -14.40 -10.14
CA GLN A 163 -3.96 -14.52 -11.10
C GLN A 163 -3.05 -13.29 -11.04
N GLY A 164 -3.63 -12.10 -10.99
CA GLY A 164 -2.90 -10.84 -10.90
C GLY A 164 -2.49 -10.43 -9.50
N ARG A 165 -2.92 -11.16 -8.46
CA ARG A 165 -2.84 -10.73 -7.05
C ARG A 165 -3.26 -9.25 -6.88
N MET A 166 -4.36 -8.88 -7.53
CA MET A 166 -4.75 -7.48 -7.71
C MET A 166 -6.13 -7.19 -7.12
N VAL A 167 -6.25 -6.07 -6.42
CA VAL A 167 -7.53 -5.55 -5.91
C VAL A 167 -7.80 -4.17 -6.51
N LEU A 168 -8.98 -3.99 -7.11
CA LEU A 168 -9.54 -2.68 -7.41
C LEU A 168 -10.34 -2.23 -6.20
N CYS A 169 -10.09 -1.02 -5.72
CA CYS A 169 -10.80 -0.47 -4.57
C CYS A 169 -11.21 0.99 -4.80
N PRO A 170 -12.09 1.54 -3.94
CA PRO A 170 -12.35 2.97 -3.92
C PRO A 170 -11.07 3.77 -3.67
N TYR A 171 -11.09 5.05 -4.05
CA TYR A 171 -9.98 5.94 -3.76
C TYR A 171 -9.81 6.11 -2.24
N PHE A 172 -8.58 6.36 -1.77
CA PHE A 172 -8.28 6.55 -0.35
C PHE A 172 -8.75 7.93 0.16
N ASP A 173 -10.07 8.11 0.20
CA ASP A 173 -10.81 9.24 0.76
C ASP A 173 -11.90 8.69 1.68
N TYR A 174 -12.07 9.27 2.88
CA TYR A 174 -13.03 8.78 3.88
C TYR A 174 -14.48 8.68 3.40
N ARG A 175 -14.87 9.42 2.36
CA ARG A 175 -16.22 9.34 1.77
C ARG A 175 -16.37 8.12 0.86
N GLN A 176 -15.28 7.64 0.29
CA GLN A 176 -15.26 6.53 -0.66
C GLN A 176 -14.85 5.21 0.00
N LEU A 177 -13.87 5.26 0.91
CA LEU A 177 -13.34 4.13 1.67
C LEU A 177 -13.64 4.34 3.17
N SER A 178 -14.85 3.95 3.58
CA SER A 178 -15.26 3.90 4.99
C SER A 178 -14.46 2.83 5.75
N ASN A 179 -14.55 2.82 7.09
CA ASN A 179 -13.89 1.78 7.89
C ASN A 179 -14.35 0.36 7.49
N GLN A 180 -15.65 0.15 7.25
CA GLN A 180 -16.16 -1.14 6.79
C GLN A 180 -15.57 -1.57 5.43
N LYS A 181 -15.40 -0.62 4.49
CA LYS A 181 -14.77 -0.89 3.20
C LYS A 181 -13.26 -1.14 3.35
N LEU A 182 -12.60 -0.46 4.28
CA LEU A 182 -11.21 -0.73 4.62
C LEU A 182 -11.05 -2.15 5.20
N ASP A 183 -11.95 -2.59 6.07
CA ASP A 183 -11.96 -3.95 6.62
C ASP A 183 -12.11 -4.99 5.51
N LEU A 184 -13.02 -4.74 4.54
CA LEU A 184 -13.15 -5.59 3.36
C LEU A 184 -11.87 -5.61 2.51
N LEU A 185 -11.23 -4.46 2.31
CA LEU A 185 -9.96 -4.40 1.58
C LEU A 185 -8.87 -5.23 2.27
N VAL A 186 -8.75 -5.16 3.60
CA VAL A 186 -7.82 -5.99 4.38
C VAL A 186 -8.11 -7.48 4.16
N GLN A 187 -9.37 -7.89 4.18
CA GLN A 187 -9.76 -9.29 3.94
C GLN A 187 -9.40 -9.75 2.53
N LEU A 188 -9.72 -8.94 1.51
CA LEU A 188 -9.40 -9.26 0.12
C LEU A 188 -7.89 -9.41 -0.09
N VAL A 189 -7.09 -8.47 0.42
CA VAL A 189 -5.62 -8.52 0.35
C VAL A 189 -5.07 -9.77 1.06
N THR A 190 -5.63 -10.12 2.23
CA THR A 190 -5.20 -11.30 2.99
C THR A 190 -5.55 -12.61 2.29
N SER A 191 -6.59 -12.60 1.44
CA SER A 191 -7.04 -13.79 0.71
C SER A 191 -6.22 -14.11 -0.54
N LEU A 192 -5.25 -13.26 -0.91
CA LEU A 192 -4.43 -13.38 -2.12
C LEU A 192 -3.13 -14.15 -1.88
#